data_AF-X0TH17-F1
#
_entry.id   AF-X0TH17-F1
#
_cell.length_a   1.000
_cell.length_b   1.000
_cell.length_c   1.000
_cell.angle_alpha   90.00
_cell.angle_beta   90.00
_cell.angle_gamma   90.00
#
_symmetry.space_group_name_H-M   'P 1'
#
loop_
_entity.id
_entity.type
_entity.pdbx_description
1 polymer ?
#
loop_
_entity_poly.entity_id
_entity_poly.type
_entity_poly.pdbx_seq_one_letter_code
_entity_poly.pdbx_strand_id
1 'polypeptide(L)'
;DYFRDRIIFPIFNLSGRVIGFGGRVLDNSLPKYINSPETMIYNKGSNLYSLNFAKEDIRKKNYIIVVEGYTDVLITQQYGFNNMAASLGTALTTKQIDLIKRFTDTVLIAYDADSAGNMATLRSLDLLVKAGLEIKVIDLPQGFDPADFLIKKGKKFFQNLIDRSLSLIDYKLKLLYSKYSIKTIEGKVKVIKGIMPTLSVMGDENELRAQIVKISEELKLTEEAIRIDLVKYKKGLKEFIPSFVNPDSEPGNTKAEKILIGCMLENEQIARGILKKLKAKDFSVLMHRQIIAAIEKILEDDKIVNSQKII
;
A
#
# COMPACT_ATOMS: atom_id res chain seq x y z
N ASP A 1 -2.03 -27.23 -10.86
CA ASP A 1 -1.00 -26.31 -10.31
C ASP A 1 -1.46 -24.87 -10.27
N TYR A 2 -1.22 -24.15 -9.17
CA TYR A 2 -1.61 -22.73 -9.07
C TYR A 2 -0.77 -21.84 -9.99
N PHE A 3 0.54 -22.10 -10.08
CA PHE A 3 1.43 -21.45 -11.03
C PHE A 3 1.61 -22.36 -12.25
N ARG A 4 1.20 -21.89 -13.43
CA ARG A 4 1.37 -22.58 -14.73
C ARG A 4 1.96 -21.60 -15.72
N ASP A 5 2.93 -22.06 -16.52
CA ASP A 5 3.59 -21.28 -17.59
C ASP A 5 4.11 -19.91 -17.14
N ARG A 6 4.72 -19.89 -15.95
CA ARG A 6 5.21 -18.67 -15.30
C ARG A 6 6.67 -18.80 -14.89
N ILE A 7 7.41 -17.71 -15.06
CA ILE A 7 8.69 -17.50 -14.37
C ILE A 7 8.38 -17.39 -12.87
N ILE A 8 9.07 -18.18 -12.06
CA ILE A 8 8.85 -18.25 -10.62
C ILE A 8 9.87 -17.41 -9.87
N PHE A 9 9.38 -16.60 -8.94
CA PHE A 9 10.16 -15.76 -8.03
C PHE A 9 9.95 -16.25 -6.59
N PRO A 10 10.89 -17.01 -6.01
CA PRO A 10 10.74 -17.49 -4.64
C PRO A 10 10.77 -16.31 -3.66
N ILE A 11 9.84 -16.30 -2.71
CA ILE A 11 9.75 -15.30 -1.65
C ILE A 11 10.35 -15.90 -0.38
N PHE A 12 11.35 -15.22 0.18
CA PHE A 12 12.08 -15.68 1.35
C PHE A 12 11.67 -14.92 2.60
N ASN A 13 11.65 -15.59 3.75
CA ASN A 13 11.68 -14.91 5.04
C ASN A 13 13.10 -14.39 5.34
N LEU A 14 13.27 -13.61 6.42
CA LEU A 14 14.57 -13.05 6.82
C LEU A 14 15.66 -14.10 7.10
N SER A 15 15.26 -15.33 7.45
CA SER A 15 16.16 -16.46 7.69
C SER A 15 16.54 -17.20 6.40
N GLY A 16 16.06 -16.77 5.23
CA GLY A 16 16.36 -17.39 3.95
C GLY A 16 15.54 -18.63 3.63
N ARG A 17 14.43 -18.90 4.35
CA ARG A 17 13.51 -19.99 3.99
C ARG A 17 12.48 -19.49 2.99
N VAL A 18 12.19 -20.29 1.97
CA VAL A 18 11.11 -20.01 1.02
C VAL A 18 9.77 -20.14 1.74
N ILE A 19 8.94 -19.11 1.66
CA ILE A 19 7.62 -19.04 2.32
C ILE A 19 6.47 -18.86 1.33
N GLY A 20 6.77 -18.47 0.09
CA GLY A 20 5.80 -18.28 -0.97
C GLY A 20 6.49 -18.03 -2.30
N PHE A 21 5.71 -17.74 -3.33
CA PHE A 21 6.20 -17.52 -4.69
C PHE A 21 5.46 -16.35 -5.35
N GLY A 22 6.17 -15.58 -6.15
CA GLY A 22 5.63 -14.77 -7.23
C GLY A 22 5.71 -15.52 -8.55
N GLY A 23 4.84 -15.21 -9.50
CA GLY A 23 4.80 -15.84 -10.81
C GLY A 23 4.46 -14.84 -11.91
N ARG A 24 5.33 -14.70 -12.91
CA ARG A 24 5.09 -13.85 -14.08
C ARG A 24 4.80 -14.69 -15.32
N VAL A 25 3.74 -14.39 -16.06
CA VAL A 25 3.45 -15.06 -17.34
C VAL A 25 4.58 -14.82 -18.36
N LEU A 26 4.80 -15.81 -19.22
CA LEU A 26 5.70 -15.69 -20.38
C LEU A 26 4.99 -15.14 -21.62
N ASP A 27 3.68 -15.29 -21.68
CA ASP A 27 2.80 -14.86 -22.77
C ASP A 27 2.01 -13.59 -22.39
N ASN A 28 0.93 -13.32 -23.11
CA ASN A 28 0.05 -12.18 -22.85
C ASN A 28 -1.11 -12.52 -21.89
N SER A 29 -1.06 -13.66 -21.20
CA SER A 29 -2.12 -14.06 -20.28
C SER A 29 -2.20 -13.14 -19.06
N LEU A 30 -3.41 -12.90 -18.56
CA LEU A 30 -3.65 -12.07 -17.39
C LEU A 30 -4.03 -12.92 -16.15
N PRO A 31 -3.67 -12.46 -14.94
CA PRO A 31 -2.85 -11.28 -14.65
C PRO A 31 -1.35 -11.53 -14.90
N LYS A 32 -0.63 -10.45 -15.28
CA LYS A 32 0.80 -10.49 -15.63
C LYS A 32 1.66 -11.05 -14.49
N TYR A 33 1.35 -10.67 -13.26
CA TYR A 33 1.97 -11.18 -12.03
C TYR A 33 0.90 -11.77 -11.11
N ILE A 34 1.21 -12.89 -10.48
CA ILE A 34 0.46 -13.45 -9.36
C ILE A 34 1.41 -13.73 -8.20
N ASN A 35 0.90 -13.65 -6.98
CA ASN A 35 1.62 -14.04 -5.78
C ASN A 35 0.89 -15.22 -5.14
N SER A 36 1.61 -16.04 -4.37
CA SER A 36 0.97 -17.00 -3.48
C SER A 36 -0.09 -16.30 -2.62
N PRO A 37 -1.24 -16.95 -2.35
CA PRO A 37 -2.19 -16.44 -1.39
C PRO A 37 -1.56 -16.37 0.01
N GLU A 38 -2.21 -15.65 0.93
CA GLU A 38 -1.84 -15.64 2.34
C GLU A 38 -1.84 -17.07 2.90
N THR A 39 -0.82 -17.43 3.67
CA THR A 39 -0.69 -18.75 4.33
C THR A 39 -0.22 -18.60 5.77
N MET A 40 -0.18 -19.69 6.53
CA MET A 40 0.40 -19.70 7.89
C MET A 40 1.86 -19.23 7.93
N ILE A 41 2.61 -19.37 6.84
CA ILE A 41 4.05 -19.03 6.77
C ILE A 41 4.34 -17.80 5.90
N TYR A 42 3.35 -17.31 5.14
CA TYR A 42 3.50 -16.16 4.26
C TYR A 42 2.37 -15.17 4.45
N ASN A 43 2.76 -13.98 4.93
CA ASN A 43 1.91 -12.82 5.00
C ASN A 43 2.56 -11.67 4.22
N LYS A 44 1.89 -11.21 3.16
CA LYS A 44 2.39 -10.15 2.28
C LYS A 44 2.61 -8.86 3.06
N GLY A 45 1.68 -8.56 3.96
CA GLY A 45 1.72 -7.38 4.81
C GLY A 45 2.79 -7.38 5.90
N SER A 46 3.63 -8.41 6.03
CA SER A 46 4.74 -8.44 7.00
C SER A 46 6.06 -8.89 6.39
N ASN A 47 6.15 -8.97 5.06
CA ASN A 47 7.34 -9.37 4.35
C ASN A 47 7.66 -8.38 3.22
N LEU A 48 8.94 -8.23 2.90
CA LEU A 48 9.44 -7.47 1.76
C LEU A 48 10.33 -8.37 0.94
N TYR A 49 10.07 -8.43 -0.37
CA TYR A 49 10.85 -9.27 -1.27
C TYR A 49 12.31 -8.82 -1.29
N SER A 50 13.23 -9.80 -1.29
CA SER A 50 14.69 -9.63 -1.28
C SER A 50 15.30 -9.01 -0.01
N LEU A 51 14.50 -8.66 1.01
CA LEU A 51 15.03 -8.08 2.24
C LEU A 51 16.06 -9.00 2.94
N ASN A 52 15.88 -10.31 2.83
CA ASN A 52 16.82 -11.30 3.37
C ASN A 52 18.22 -11.21 2.73
N PHE A 53 18.30 -10.83 1.45
CA PHE A 53 19.54 -10.63 0.71
C PHE A 53 20.10 -9.21 0.90
N ALA A 54 19.21 -8.22 0.99
CA ALA A 54 19.58 -6.81 1.09
C ALA A 54 20.02 -6.36 2.49
N LYS A 55 19.62 -7.06 3.55
CA LYS A 55 19.78 -6.61 4.96
C LYS A 55 21.19 -6.16 5.36
N GLU A 56 22.23 -6.86 4.89
CA GLU A 56 23.61 -6.51 5.24
C GLU A 56 24.07 -5.24 4.52
N ASP A 57 23.71 -5.09 3.24
CA ASP A 57 24.05 -3.90 2.47
C ASP A 57 23.21 -2.67 2.91
N ILE A 58 21.99 -2.89 3.38
CA ILE A 58 21.18 -1.85 4.04
C ILE A 58 21.91 -1.34 5.29
N ARG A 59 22.38 -2.23 6.17
CA ARG A 59 23.14 -1.84 7.38
C ARG A 59 24.43 -1.08 7.03
N LYS A 60 25.18 -1.56 6.03
CA LYS A 60 26.45 -0.92 5.62
C LYS A 60 26.25 0.47 5.02
N LYS A 61 25.21 0.63 4.19
CA LYS A 61 24.91 1.91 3.52
C LYS A 61 24.06 2.85 4.36
N ASN A 62 23.42 2.34 5.42
CA ASN A 62 22.45 3.03 6.25
C ASN A 62 21.25 3.61 5.48
N TYR A 63 20.79 2.91 4.44
CA TYR A 63 19.51 3.17 3.79
C TYR A 63 19.04 1.97 2.98
N ILE A 64 17.71 1.87 2.79
CA ILE A 64 17.06 0.91 1.90
C ILE A 64 16.41 1.65 0.72
N ILE A 65 16.43 1.05 -0.47
CA ILE A 65 15.61 1.49 -1.59
C ILE A 65 14.40 0.54 -1.70
N VAL A 66 13.19 1.08 -1.67
CA VAL A 66 11.94 0.34 -1.81
C VAL A 66 11.33 0.60 -3.18
N VAL A 67 11.08 -0.49 -3.92
CA VAL A 67 10.45 -0.51 -5.25
C VAL A 67 9.15 -1.31 -5.22
N GLU A 68 8.39 -1.33 -6.32
CA GLU A 68 7.08 -2.00 -6.35
C GLU A 68 7.18 -3.50 -6.67
N GLY A 69 8.06 -3.90 -7.61
CA GLY A 69 8.04 -5.23 -8.20
C GLY A 69 9.30 -6.08 -8.02
N TYR A 70 9.17 -7.37 -8.32
CA TYR A 70 10.27 -8.34 -8.33
C TYR A 70 11.38 -7.95 -9.31
N THR A 71 10.99 -7.55 -10.53
CA THR A 71 11.92 -7.25 -11.62
C THR A 71 12.72 -5.99 -11.33
N ASP A 72 12.13 -5.00 -10.68
CA ASP A 72 12.83 -3.80 -10.23
C ASP A 72 13.97 -4.18 -9.30
N VAL A 73 13.71 -5.03 -8.30
CA VAL A 73 14.75 -5.51 -7.39
C VAL A 73 15.82 -6.31 -8.13
N LEU A 74 15.45 -7.27 -8.95
CA LEU A 74 16.43 -8.15 -9.61
C LEU A 74 17.32 -7.40 -10.60
N ILE A 75 16.72 -6.55 -11.44
CA ILE A 75 17.47 -5.74 -12.40
C ILE A 75 18.36 -4.76 -11.65
N THR A 76 17.85 -4.07 -10.64
CA THR A 76 18.68 -3.11 -9.89
C THR A 76 19.85 -3.79 -9.16
N GLN A 77 19.63 -4.96 -8.57
CA GLN A 77 20.69 -5.78 -7.97
C GLN A 77 21.71 -6.26 -9.00
N GLN A 78 21.28 -6.63 -10.22
CA GLN A 78 22.20 -6.99 -11.30
C GLN A 78 23.13 -5.83 -11.70
N TYR A 79 22.69 -4.58 -11.53
CA TYR A 79 23.53 -3.39 -11.72
C TYR A 79 24.34 -2.99 -10.46
N GLY A 80 24.26 -3.78 -9.38
CA GLY A 80 25.04 -3.63 -8.15
C GLY A 80 24.37 -2.80 -7.05
N PHE A 81 23.06 -2.56 -7.13
CA PHE A 81 22.29 -1.92 -6.06
C PHE A 81 21.67 -2.97 -5.13
N ASN A 82 22.47 -3.47 -4.20
CA ASN A 82 22.09 -4.62 -3.38
C ASN A 82 21.14 -4.31 -2.20
N ASN A 83 21.02 -3.04 -1.79
CA ASN A 83 20.18 -2.59 -0.67
C ASN A 83 18.72 -2.28 -1.09
N MET A 84 18.14 -3.16 -1.91
CA MET A 84 16.83 -3.02 -2.53
C MET A 84 15.82 -4.03 -1.99
N ALA A 85 14.56 -3.62 -1.80
CA ALA A 85 13.46 -4.54 -1.49
C ALA A 85 12.16 -4.10 -2.15
N ALA A 86 11.20 -5.02 -2.32
CA ALA A 86 9.90 -4.69 -2.93
C ALA A 86 8.71 -4.98 -2.01
N SER A 87 7.69 -4.12 -2.09
CA SER A 87 6.39 -4.28 -1.41
C SER A 87 5.43 -5.20 -2.17
N LEU A 88 5.73 -5.53 -3.43
CA LEU A 88 4.97 -6.44 -4.29
C LEU A 88 3.56 -5.97 -4.62
N GLY A 89 3.38 -4.67 -4.88
CA GLY A 89 2.10 -4.09 -5.28
C GLY A 89 1.13 -3.92 -4.10
N THR A 90 1.63 -3.62 -2.92
CA THR A 90 0.84 -3.11 -1.79
C THR A 90 1.47 -1.85 -1.24
N ALA A 91 0.64 -0.94 -0.73
CA ALA A 91 1.14 0.13 0.14
C ALA A 91 1.91 -0.48 1.32
N LEU A 92 2.98 0.19 1.76
CA LEU A 92 3.78 -0.28 2.89
C LEU A 92 2.91 -0.33 4.16
N THR A 93 2.92 -1.48 4.83
CA THR A 93 2.21 -1.67 6.10
C THR A 93 3.07 -1.28 7.29
N THR A 94 2.45 -1.02 8.44
CA THR A 94 3.20 -0.79 9.69
C THR A 94 4.15 -1.94 10.03
N LYS A 95 3.76 -3.20 9.78
CA LYS A 95 4.65 -4.35 10.04
C LYS A 95 5.87 -4.38 9.12
N GLN A 96 5.72 -3.99 7.85
CA GLN A 96 6.85 -3.86 6.93
C GLN A 96 7.74 -2.67 7.33
N ILE A 97 7.15 -1.59 7.80
CA ILE A 97 7.88 -0.41 8.31
C ILE A 97 8.71 -0.80 9.55
N ASP A 98 8.11 -1.49 10.52
CA ASP A 98 8.81 -2.02 11.70
C ASP A 98 9.94 -2.97 11.30
N LEU A 99 9.74 -3.76 10.24
CA LEU A 99 10.75 -4.64 9.70
C LEU A 99 11.95 -3.87 9.12
N ILE A 100 11.69 -2.79 8.38
CA ILE A 100 12.73 -1.91 7.82
C ILE A 100 13.55 -1.24 8.93
N LYS A 101 12.86 -0.71 9.97
CA LYS A 101 13.49 -0.03 11.13
C LYS A 101 14.53 -0.86 11.86
N ARG A 102 14.50 -2.18 11.72
CA ARG A 102 15.53 -3.06 12.30
C ARG A 102 16.90 -2.95 11.63
N PHE A 103 16.97 -2.31 10.47
CA PHE A 103 18.16 -2.25 9.62
C PHE A 103 18.61 -0.83 9.27
N THR A 104 17.69 0.14 9.22
CA THR A 104 17.97 1.53 8.83
C THR A 104 16.84 2.46 9.27
N ASP A 105 17.18 3.73 9.49
CA ASP A 105 16.20 4.82 9.70
C ASP A 105 15.92 5.63 8.42
N THR A 106 16.68 5.40 7.34
CA THR A 106 16.51 6.10 6.05
C THR A 106 15.93 5.17 4.97
N VAL A 107 14.87 5.63 4.31
CA VAL A 107 14.15 4.91 3.25
C VAL A 107 14.08 5.76 1.98
N LEU A 108 14.59 5.22 0.88
CA LEU A 108 14.45 5.80 -0.45
C LEU A 108 13.32 5.08 -1.20
N ILE A 109 12.34 5.81 -1.71
CA ILE A 109 11.23 5.28 -2.49
C ILE A 109 11.54 5.46 -3.98
N ALA A 110 11.55 4.37 -4.74
CA ALA A 110 11.69 4.36 -6.18
C ALA A 110 10.48 3.63 -6.79
N TYR A 111 9.35 4.31 -6.82
CA TYR A 111 8.12 3.82 -7.47
C TYR A 111 8.07 4.31 -8.90
N ASP A 112 7.27 3.64 -9.73
CA ASP A 112 7.00 4.07 -11.11
C ASP A 112 6.56 5.54 -11.12
N ALA A 113 7.03 6.32 -12.09
CA ALA A 113 6.75 7.75 -12.17
C ALA A 113 5.24 8.05 -12.18
N ASP A 114 4.43 7.18 -12.80
CA ASP A 114 2.97 7.33 -12.85
C ASP A 114 2.32 7.08 -11.48
N SER A 115 2.82 6.08 -10.74
CA SER A 115 2.38 5.75 -9.37
C SER A 115 2.86 6.80 -8.35
N ALA A 116 4.12 7.22 -8.44
CA ALA A 116 4.75 8.22 -7.59
C ALA A 116 4.14 9.62 -7.77
N GLY A 117 3.67 9.95 -8.98
CA GLY A 117 2.93 11.18 -9.26
C GLY A 117 1.56 11.26 -8.60
N ASN A 118 1.05 10.14 -8.06
CA ASN A 118 -0.24 10.10 -7.38
C ASN A 118 -0.12 10.47 -5.90
N MET A 119 -0.75 11.59 -5.51
CA MET A 119 -0.82 12.03 -4.11
C MET A 119 -1.40 10.98 -3.15
N ALA A 120 -2.30 10.09 -3.62
CA ALA A 120 -2.82 8.99 -2.79
C ALA A 120 -1.73 7.97 -2.44
N THR A 121 -0.88 7.61 -3.42
CA THR A 121 0.29 6.76 -3.20
C THR A 121 1.23 7.40 -2.19
N LEU A 122 1.54 8.69 -2.37
CA LEU A 122 2.43 9.41 -1.45
C LEU A 122 1.84 9.61 -0.05
N ARG A 123 0.52 9.61 0.10
CA ARG A 123 -0.13 9.63 1.41
C ARG A 123 0.15 8.35 2.19
N SER A 124 0.32 7.21 1.52
CA SER A 124 0.72 5.97 2.20
C SER A 124 2.11 6.07 2.84
N LEU A 125 2.99 6.93 2.31
CA LEU A 125 4.32 7.18 2.85
C LEU A 125 4.30 8.01 4.14
N ASP A 126 3.18 8.66 4.49
CA ASP A 126 3.03 9.37 5.77
C ASP A 126 3.13 8.39 6.96
N LEU A 127 2.88 7.10 6.75
CA LEU A 127 3.09 6.07 7.77
C LEU A 127 4.58 5.90 8.14
N LEU A 128 5.49 6.07 7.17
CA LEU A 128 6.93 6.05 7.42
C LEU A 128 7.34 7.28 8.25
N VAL A 129 6.78 8.46 7.93
CA VAL A 129 7.05 9.71 8.68
C VAL A 129 6.58 9.54 10.12
N LYS A 130 5.37 9.03 10.30
CA LYS A 130 4.79 8.74 11.61
C LYS A 130 5.65 7.75 12.42
N ALA A 131 6.32 6.83 11.73
CA ALA A 131 7.22 5.87 12.35
C ALA A 131 8.61 6.46 12.68
N GLY A 132 8.87 7.72 12.34
CA GLY A 132 10.13 8.43 12.59
C GLY A 132 11.24 8.09 11.60
N LEU A 133 10.90 7.61 10.40
CA LEU A 133 11.88 7.33 9.34
C LEU A 133 12.15 8.58 8.49
N GLU A 134 13.42 8.76 8.10
CA GLU A 134 13.80 9.73 7.07
C GLU A 134 13.43 9.17 5.69
N ILE A 135 12.64 9.91 4.92
CA ILE A 135 12.14 9.43 3.62
C ILE A 135 12.63 10.34 2.51
N LYS A 136 13.20 9.71 1.50
CA LYS A 136 13.54 10.35 0.23
C LYS A 136 12.83 9.68 -0.92
N VAL A 137 12.54 10.43 -1.96
CA VAL A 137 11.90 9.96 -3.19
C VAL A 137 12.89 10.12 -4.34
N ILE A 138 13.14 9.01 -5.02
CA ILE A 138 13.91 8.97 -6.26
C ILE A 138 12.95 9.39 -7.38
N ASP A 139 13.14 10.60 -7.88
CA ASP A 139 12.28 11.19 -8.91
C ASP A 139 12.63 10.62 -10.30
N LEU A 140 11.90 9.59 -10.70
CA LEU A 140 12.05 8.96 -12.01
C LEU A 140 11.36 9.80 -13.11
N PRO A 141 11.96 9.90 -14.31
CA PRO A 141 11.28 10.53 -15.45
C PRO A 141 10.00 9.79 -15.81
N GLN A 142 9.02 10.52 -16.35
CA GLN A 142 7.72 9.97 -16.73
C GLN A 142 7.86 8.76 -17.68
N GLY A 143 7.05 7.73 -17.43
CA GLY A 143 7.03 6.49 -18.21
C GLY A 143 8.20 5.54 -17.95
N PHE A 144 8.98 5.78 -16.89
CA PHE A 144 10.03 4.86 -16.44
C PHE A 144 9.70 4.25 -15.07
N ASP A 145 9.84 2.92 -15.01
CA ASP A 145 10.09 2.22 -13.76
C ASP A 145 11.62 2.13 -13.46
N PRO A 146 12.03 1.73 -12.24
CA PRO A 146 13.45 1.62 -11.90
C PRO A 146 14.24 0.66 -12.80
N ALA A 147 13.66 -0.47 -13.19
CA ALA A 147 14.32 -1.46 -14.05
C ALA A 147 14.54 -0.91 -15.46
N ASP A 148 13.49 -0.36 -16.07
CA ASP A 148 13.48 0.25 -17.38
C ASP A 148 14.48 1.41 -17.45
N PHE A 149 14.54 2.24 -16.41
CA PHE A 149 15.49 3.35 -16.34
C PHE A 149 16.92 2.83 -16.32
N LEU A 150 17.22 1.83 -15.50
CA LEU A 150 18.55 1.24 -15.43
C LEU A 150 18.97 0.57 -16.72
N ILE A 151 18.07 -0.18 -17.37
CA ILE A 151 18.37 -0.85 -18.64
C ILE A 151 18.67 0.18 -19.73
N LYS A 152 17.85 1.24 -19.82
CA LYS A 152 17.96 2.23 -20.92
C LYS A 152 19.04 3.29 -20.67
N LYS A 153 19.28 3.68 -19.42
CA LYS A 153 20.19 4.80 -19.07
C LYS A 153 21.46 4.34 -18.36
N GLY A 154 21.45 3.20 -17.69
CA GLY A 154 22.61 2.62 -17.03
C GLY A 154 22.85 3.12 -15.60
N LYS A 155 23.77 2.41 -14.94
CA LYS A 155 24.09 2.58 -13.51
C LYS A 155 24.41 4.01 -13.08
N LYS A 156 25.26 4.71 -13.85
CA LYS A 156 25.73 6.05 -13.50
C LYS A 156 24.58 7.05 -13.38
N PHE A 157 23.62 6.98 -14.30
CA PHE A 157 22.46 7.87 -14.28
C PHE A 157 21.51 7.56 -13.14
N PHE A 158 21.32 6.28 -12.81
CA PHE A 158 20.48 5.89 -11.68
C PHE A 158 21.12 6.30 -10.34
N GLN A 159 22.45 6.17 -10.20
CA GLN A 159 23.16 6.70 -9.04
C GLN A 159 22.96 8.21 -8.89
N ASN A 160 23.02 8.98 -9.99
CA ASN A 160 22.74 10.42 -9.93
C ASN A 160 21.31 10.72 -9.47
N LEU A 161 20.31 9.87 -9.76
CA LEU A 161 18.94 10.04 -9.24
C LEU A 161 18.85 9.74 -7.74
N ILE A 162 19.60 8.74 -7.26
CA ILE A 162 19.71 8.44 -5.82
C ILE A 162 20.33 9.65 -5.09
N ASP A 163 21.44 10.17 -5.62
CA ASP A 163 22.18 11.28 -5.00
C ASP A 163 21.37 12.58 -4.98
N ARG A 164 20.45 12.74 -5.94
CA ARG A 164 19.54 13.90 -6.07
C ARG A 164 18.13 13.61 -5.56
N SER A 165 17.94 12.53 -4.81
CA SER A 165 16.63 12.18 -4.26
C SER A 165 16.10 13.31 -3.38
N LEU A 166 14.80 13.59 -3.49
CA LEU A 166 14.14 14.69 -2.80
C LEU A 166 13.62 14.20 -1.45
N SER A 167 13.57 15.06 -0.43
CA SER A 167 12.80 14.72 0.78
C SER A 167 11.33 14.47 0.42
N LEU A 168 10.61 13.69 1.23
CA LEU A 168 9.18 13.45 0.97
C LEU A 168 8.37 14.75 0.88
N ILE A 169 8.70 15.74 1.71
CA ILE A 169 8.03 17.04 1.71
C ILE A 169 8.32 17.79 0.41
N ASP A 170 9.58 17.85 -0.01
CA ASP A 170 9.97 18.52 -1.26
C ASP A 170 9.33 17.88 -2.48
N TYR A 171 9.28 16.55 -2.50
CA TYR A 171 8.62 15.81 -3.56
C TYR A 171 7.11 16.11 -3.61
N LYS A 172 6.43 16.10 -2.46
CA LYS A 172 5.00 16.45 -2.37
C LYS A 172 4.74 17.90 -2.78
N LEU A 173 5.56 18.84 -2.32
CA LEU A 173 5.45 20.26 -2.69
C LEU A 173 5.66 20.44 -4.19
N LYS A 174 6.68 19.80 -4.78
CA LYS A 174 6.92 19.80 -6.23
C LYS A 174 5.67 19.39 -7.02
N LEU A 175 4.99 18.31 -6.61
CA LEU A 175 3.75 17.86 -7.26
C LEU A 175 2.56 18.80 -7.02
N LEU A 176 2.45 19.36 -5.82
CA LEU A 176 1.39 20.33 -5.51
C LEU A 176 1.58 21.62 -6.30
N TYR A 177 2.82 22.06 -6.53
CA TYR A 177 3.16 23.25 -7.31
C TYR A 177 2.94 23.06 -8.82
N SER A 178 3.13 21.84 -9.33
CA SER A 178 2.80 21.55 -10.73
C SER A 178 1.28 21.53 -10.97
N LYS A 179 0.49 21.18 -9.93
CA LYS A 179 -0.98 21.11 -10.02
C LYS A 179 -1.69 22.43 -9.69
N TYR A 180 -1.16 23.22 -8.77
CA TYR A 180 -1.81 24.43 -8.26
C TYR A 180 -0.90 25.65 -8.37
N SER A 181 -1.42 26.74 -8.94
CA SER A 181 -0.66 27.98 -9.07
C SER A 181 -0.44 28.65 -7.71
N ILE A 182 0.80 28.70 -7.25
CA ILE A 182 1.19 29.42 -6.02
C ILE A 182 1.07 30.94 -6.15
N LYS A 183 0.77 31.46 -7.34
CA LYS A 183 0.54 32.89 -7.56
C LYS A 183 -0.86 33.32 -7.13
N THR A 184 -1.82 32.40 -7.04
CA THR A 184 -3.20 32.69 -6.64
C THR A 184 -3.43 32.30 -5.18
N ILE A 185 -4.30 33.03 -4.48
CA ILE A 185 -4.68 32.71 -3.10
C ILE A 185 -5.25 31.29 -3.03
N GLU A 186 -6.14 30.93 -3.95
CA GLU A 186 -6.76 29.61 -4.00
C GLU A 186 -5.73 28.48 -4.18
N GLY A 187 -4.73 28.67 -5.04
CA GLY A 187 -3.68 27.68 -5.25
C GLY A 187 -2.82 27.49 -4.00
N LYS A 188 -2.42 28.57 -3.32
CA LYS A 188 -1.70 28.50 -2.05
C LYS A 188 -2.47 27.71 -0.98
N VAL A 189 -3.78 27.98 -0.84
CA VAL A 189 -4.66 27.24 0.09
C VAL A 189 -4.71 25.75 -0.27
N LYS A 190 -4.80 25.40 -1.56
CA LYS A 190 -4.81 24.00 -2.02
C LYS A 190 -3.48 23.28 -1.73
N VAL A 191 -2.33 23.94 -1.90
CA VAL A 191 -1.02 23.40 -1.52
C VAL A 191 -0.96 23.14 -0.02
N ILE A 192 -1.29 24.14 0.82
CA ILE A 192 -1.27 24.02 2.28
C ILE A 192 -2.12 22.83 2.73
N LYS A 193 -3.38 22.74 2.27
CA LYS A 193 -4.26 21.60 2.58
C LYS A 193 -3.68 20.26 2.13
N GLY A 194 -2.96 20.24 0.99
CA GLY A 194 -2.34 19.04 0.44
C GLY A 194 -1.15 18.53 1.26
N ILE A 195 -0.39 19.42 1.91
CA ILE A 195 0.79 19.05 2.71
C ILE A 195 0.48 18.84 4.20
N MET A 196 -0.66 19.34 4.70
CA MET A 196 -1.10 19.15 6.10
C MET A 196 -1.04 17.69 6.60
N PRO A 197 -1.47 16.66 5.82
CA PRO A 197 -1.42 15.27 6.28
C PRO A 197 -0.01 14.86 6.73
N THR A 198 1.01 15.21 5.94
CA THR A 198 2.41 14.90 6.22
C THR A 198 2.93 15.66 7.43
N LEU A 199 2.74 16.97 7.47
CA LEU A 199 3.17 17.80 8.61
C LEU A 199 2.49 17.37 9.92
N SER A 200 1.27 16.85 9.86
CA SER A 200 0.51 16.44 11.05
C SER A 200 1.06 15.21 11.75
N VAL A 201 1.77 14.35 11.02
CA VAL A 201 2.31 13.08 11.53
C VAL A 201 3.82 13.14 11.83
N MET A 202 4.48 14.26 11.53
CA MET A 202 5.88 14.47 11.89
C MET A 202 6.03 14.48 13.41
N GLY A 203 6.92 13.60 13.91
CA GLY A 203 7.21 13.47 15.33
C GLY A 203 8.26 14.44 15.84
N ASP A 204 9.21 14.87 14.98
CA ASP A 204 10.26 15.82 15.35
C ASP A 204 9.76 17.26 15.21
N GLU A 205 9.67 17.96 16.35
CA GLU A 205 9.20 19.34 16.42
C GLU A 205 10.17 20.36 15.81
N ASN A 206 11.48 20.07 15.79
CA ASN A 206 12.46 20.94 15.16
C ASN A 206 12.39 20.80 13.63
N GLU A 207 12.29 19.56 13.14
CA GLU A 207 12.06 19.30 11.72
C GLU A 207 10.76 19.95 11.26
N LEU A 208 9.67 19.77 11.99
CA LEU A 208 8.38 20.40 11.69
C LEU A 208 8.49 21.94 11.62
N ARG A 209 9.18 22.57 12.57
CA ARG A 209 9.40 24.02 12.56
C ARG A 209 10.18 24.47 11.33
N ALA A 210 11.28 23.79 11.00
CA ALA A 210 12.08 24.11 9.83
C ALA A 210 11.27 23.98 8.52
N GLN A 211 10.43 22.95 8.42
CA GLN A 211 9.56 22.75 7.27
C GLN A 211 8.47 23.82 7.17
N ILE A 212 7.89 24.25 8.30
CA ILE A 212 6.92 25.36 8.31
C ILE A 212 7.58 26.66 7.83
N VAL A 213 8.79 26.99 8.30
CA VAL A 213 9.54 28.17 7.86
C VAL A 213 9.74 28.13 6.34
N LYS A 214 10.26 27.01 5.82
CA LYS A 214 10.47 26.81 4.39
C LYS A 214 9.19 27.01 3.57
N ILE A 215 8.11 26.36 3.95
CA ILE A 215 6.81 26.47 3.25
C ILE A 215 6.26 27.89 3.33
N SER A 216 6.46 28.57 4.46
CA SER A 216 6.04 29.96 4.67
C SER A 216 6.73 30.91 3.70
N GLU A 217 8.05 30.76 3.52
CA GLU A 217 8.86 31.56 2.61
C GLU A 217 8.46 31.32 1.14
N GLU A 218 8.35 30.06 0.72
CA GLU A 218 8.00 29.68 -0.65
C GLU A 218 6.58 30.14 -1.03
N LEU A 219 5.62 30.03 -0.12
CA LEU A 219 4.23 30.45 -0.35
C LEU A 219 3.95 31.91 -0.02
N LYS A 220 4.90 32.64 0.58
CA LYS A 220 4.70 34.01 1.10
C LYS A 220 3.46 34.09 2.01
N LEU A 221 3.36 33.14 2.93
CA LEU A 221 2.37 33.14 4.01
C LEU A 221 3.10 33.42 5.33
N THR A 222 2.36 33.66 6.41
CA THR A 222 2.95 33.73 7.75
C THR A 222 3.05 32.33 8.35
N GLU A 223 4.11 32.05 9.10
CA GLU A 223 4.26 30.77 9.82
C GLU A 223 3.06 30.51 10.73
N GLU A 224 2.53 31.57 11.35
CA GLU A 224 1.38 31.49 12.26
C GLU A 224 0.12 31.00 11.54
N ALA A 225 -0.13 31.44 10.31
CA ALA A 225 -1.26 30.94 9.53
C ALA A 225 -1.15 29.43 9.28
N ILE A 226 0.05 28.95 8.95
CA ILE A 226 0.33 27.52 8.71
C ILE A 226 0.16 26.72 10.02
N ARG A 227 0.65 27.24 11.15
CA ARG A 227 0.49 26.62 12.47
C ARG A 227 -0.98 26.50 12.87
N ILE A 228 -1.78 27.54 12.66
CA ILE A 228 -3.22 27.53 12.93
C ILE A 228 -3.92 26.44 12.10
N ASP A 229 -3.61 26.34 10.81
CA ASP A 229 -4.17 25.31 9.93
C ASP A 229 -3.76 23.90 10.35
N LEU A 230 -2.51 23.71 10.79
CA LEU A 230 -2.03 22.44 11.31
C LEU A 230 -2.75 22.02 12.59
N VAL A 231 -2.97 22.96 13.52
CA VAL A 231 -3.74 22.71 14.76
C VAL A 231 -5.19 22.35 14.43
N LYS A 232 -5.83 23.10 13.52
CA LYS A 232 -7.20 22.78 13.05
C LYS A 232 -7.26 21.40 12.41
N TYR A 233 -6.28 21.06 11.58
CA TYR A 233 -6.20 19.74 10.94
C TYR A 233 -6.05 18.62 11.97
N LYS A 234 -5.14 18.76 12.96
CA LYS A 234 -4.97 17.79 14.05
C LYS A 234 -6.22 17.65 14.92
N LYS A 235 -6.94 18.75 15.19
CA LYS A 235 -8.24 18.71 15.92
C LYS A 235 -9.32 18.02 15.11
N GLY A 236 -9.43 18.36 13.82
CA GLY A 236 -10.33 17.68 12.89
C GLY A 236 -10.10 16.18 12.86
N LEU A 237 -8.84 15.71 12.84
CA LEU A 237 -8.51 14.28 12.95
C LEU A 237 -8.98 13.64 14.27
N LYS A 238 -8.98 14.37 15.39
CA LYS A 238 -9.42 13.87 16.71
C LYS A 238 -10.95 13.81 16.83
N GLU A 239 -11.65 14.78 16.25
CA GLU A 239 -13.12 14.78 16.18
C GLU A 239 -13.63 13.76 15.16
N PHE A 240 -12.83 13.49 14.12
CA PHE A 240 -13.06 12.47 13.10
C PHE A 240 -12.39 11.13 13.47
N ILE A 241 -12.31 10.76 14.74
CA ILE A 241 -12.09 9.37 15.16
C ILE A 241 -13.47 8.70 15.34
N PRO A 242 -14.17 8.25 14.28
CA PRO A 242 -14.93 7.02 14.45
C PRO A 242 -13.91 5.92 14.74
N SER A 243 -14.27 4.98 15.61
CA SER A 243 -13.52 3.74 15.83
C SER A 243 -12.96 3.24 14.50
N PHE A 244 -11.65 2.97 14.44
CA PHE A 244 -10.97 2.48 13.23
C PHE A 244 -11.57 1.14 12.79
N VAL A 245 -12.66 1.21 12.04
CA VAL A 245 -13.20 0.19 11.17
C VAL A 245 -13.13 0.81 9.79
N ASN A 246 -12.37 0.18 8.90
CA ASN A 246 -12.16 0.63 7.53
C ASN A 246 -13.54 0.80 6.85
N PRO A 247 -13.95 2.00 6.39
CA PRO A 247 -15.28 2.19 5.80
C PRO A 247 -15.46 1.45 4.46
N ASP A 248 -14.35 1.05 3.82
CA ASP A 248 -14.32 0.23 2.60
C ASP A 248 -13.99 -1.26 2.86
N SER A 249 -13.73 -1.66 4.11
CA SER A 249 -13.73 -3.10 4.43
C SER A 249 -15.12 -3.49 4.86
N GLU A 250 -15.79 -4.28 4.04
CA GLU A 250 -16.97 -5.02 4.47
C GLU A 250 -16.69 -5.68 5.84
N PRO A 251 -17.56 -5.46 6.85
CA PRO A 251 -17.38 -6.04 8.17
C PRO A 251 -17.11 -7.55 8.08
N GLY A 252 -16.19 -8.07 8.89
CA GLY A 252 -15.76 -9.47 8.78
C GLY A 252 -16.91 -10.47 8.88
N ASN A 253 -17.92 -10.16 9.70
CA ASN A 253 -19.18 -10.90 9.79
C ASN A 253 -19.96 -10.86 8.48
N THR A 254 -20.11 -9.69 7.86
CA THR A 254 -20.81 -9.55 6.57
C THR A 254 -20.09 -10.33 5.46
N LYS A 255 -18.76 -10.30 5.43
CA LYS A 255 -17.96 -11.08 4.48
C LYS A 255 -18.11 -12.58 4.71
N ALA A 256 -18.08 -13.02 5.97
CA ALA A 256 -18.28 -14.43 6.32
C ALA A 256 -19.68 -14.93 5.94
N GLU A 257 -20.72 -14.09 6.15
CA GLU A 257 -22.08 -14.40 5.74
C GLU A 257 -22.22 -14.58 4.23
N LYS A 258 -21.58 -13.72 3.42
CA LYS A 258 -21.57 -13.86 1.95
C LYS A 258 -20.93 -15.17 1.49
N ILE A 259 -19.79 -15.54 2.09
CA ILE A 259 -19.11 -16.80 1.78
C ILE A 259 -20.00 -17.98 2.15
N LEU A 260 -20.62 -17.92 3.32
CA LEU A 260 -21.51 -18.97 3.81
C LEU A 260 -22.73 -19.14 2.88
N ILE A 261 -23.37 -18.04 2.49
CA ILE A 261 -24.46 -18.04 1.50
C ILE A 261 -23.98 -18.64 0.17
N GLY A 262 -22.80 -18.25 -0.32
CA GLY A 262 -22.21 -18.82 -1.53
C GLY A 262 -22.08 -20.34 -1.46
N CYS A 263 -21.54 -20.87 -0.36
CA CYS A 263 -21.45 -22.32 -0.15
C CYS A 263 -22.83 -23.01 -0.11
N MET A 264 -23.85 -22.36 0.43
CA MET A 264 -25.22 -22.89 0.47
C MET A 264 -25.87 -22.93 -0.92
N LEU A 265 -25.53 -21.98 -1.79
CA LEU A 265 -26.03 -21.92 -3.17
C LEU A 265 -25.36 -22.95 -4.09
N GLU A 266 -24.11 -23.33 -3.80
CA GLU A 266 -23.33 -24.28 -4.59
C GLU A 266 -23.55 -25.74 -4.17
N ASN A 267 -23.96 -26.00 -2.92
CA ASN A 267 -24.08 -27.34 -2.39
C ASN A 267 -25.25 -27.50 -1.39
N GLU A 268 -26.24 -28.30 -1.79
CA GLU A 268 -27.45 -28.58 -1.01
C GLU A 268 -27.17 -29.24 0.34
N GLN A 269 -26.24 -30.19 0.41
CA GLN A 269 -25.90 -30.88 1.67
C GLN A 269 -25.27 -29.90 2.68
N ILE A 270 -24.44 -28.99 2.19
CA ILE A 270 -23.86 -27.90 2.99
C ILE A 270 -24.97 -26.95 3.46
N ALA A 271 -25.91 -26.59 2.58
CA ALA A 271 -27.05 -25.75 2.94
C ALA A 271 -27.92 -26.36 4.04
N ARG A 272 -28.31 -27.63 3.90
CA ARG A 272 -29.09 -28.35 4.93
C ARG A 272 -28.30 -28.50 6.24
N GLY A 273 -26.98 -28.70 6.16
CA GLY A 273 -26.10 -28.78 7.34
C GLY A 273 -26.01 -27.46 8.11
N ILE A 274 -25.95 -26.34 7.40
CA ILE A 274 -25.91 -24.99 7.97
C ILE A 274 -27.26 -24.60 8.59
N LEU A 275 -28.38 -24.87 7.90
CA LEU A 275 -29.74 -24.51 8.38
C LEU A 275 -30.19 -25.28 9.64
N LYS A 276 -29.48 -26.35 10.01
CA LYS A 276 -29.66 -27.04 11.30
C LYS A 276 -29.06 -26.26 12.48
N LYS A 277 -28.08 -25.39 12.21
CA LYS A 277 -27.32 -24.65 13.24
C LYS A 277 -27.63 -23.16 13.25
N LEU A 278 -27.97 -22.59 12.10
CA LEU A 278 -28.22 -21.16 11.91
C LEU A 278 -29.54 -20.96 11.18
N LYS A 279 -30.28 -19.91 11.58
CA LYS A 279 -31.53 -19.47 10.97
C LYS A 279 -31.36 -18.10 10.33
N ALA A 280 -32.30 -17.71 9.45
CA ALA A 280 -32.25 -16.41 8.76
C ALA A 280 -32.05 -15.21 9.71
N LYS A 281 -32.63 -15.25 10.92
CA LYS A 281 -32.50 -14.19 11.94
C LYS A 281 -31.07 -14.02 12.49
N ASP A 282 -30.22 -15.03 12.37
CA ASP A 282 -28.86 -15.06 12.93
C ASP A 282 -27.85 -14.32 12.04
N PHE A 283 -28.25 -13.91 10.83
CA PHE A 283 -27.44 -13.12 9.92
C PHE A 283 -27.59 -11.63 10.24
N SER A 284 -26.50 -10.87 10.13
CA SER A 284 -26.43 -9.46 10.52
C SER A 284 -27.02 -8.51 9.46
N VAL A 285 -26.99 -8.89 8.19
CA VAL A 285 -27.50 -8.05 7.08
C VAL A 285 -28.90 -8.48 6.65
N LEU A 286 -29.84 -7.52 6.55
CA LEU A 286 -31.23 -7.78 6.16
C LEU A 286 -31.35 -8.57 4.86
N MET A 287 -30.58 -8.19 3.84
CA MET A 287 -30.56 -8.87 2.54
C MET A 287 -30.09 -10.33 2.65
N HIS A 288 -29.10 -10.61 3.50
CA HIS A 288 -28.65 -11.97 3.77
C HIS A 288 -29.75 -12.81 4.45
N ARG A 289 -30.51 -12.21 5.40
CA ARG A 289 -31.66 -12.89 6.01
C ARG A 289 -32.70 -13.29 4.97
N GLN A 290 -32.99 -12.39 4.03
CA GLN A 290 -33.95 -12.65 2.95
C GLN A 290 -33.49 -13.79 2.04
N ILE A 291 -32.20 -13.79 1.66
CA ILE A 291 -31.62 -14.86 0.84
C ILE A 291 -31.68 -16.21 1.58
N ILE A 292 -31.31 -16.25 2.85
CA ILE A 292 -31.35 -17.49 3.65
C ILE A 292 -32.78 -17.99 3.84
N ALA A 293 -33.75 -17.11 4.07
CA ALA A 293 -35.16 -17.47 4.15
C ALA A 293 -35.69 -18.05 2.82
N ALA A 294 -35.22 -17.53 1.69
CA ALA A 294 -35.53 -18.08 0.37
C ALA A 294 -34.91 -19.47 0.18
N ILE A 295 -33.66 -19.67 0.58
CA ILE A 295 -32.98 -20.98 0.54
C ILE A 295 -33.72 -21.99 1.43
N GLU A 296 -34.10 -21.59 2.66
CA GLU A 296 -34.84 -22.44 3.61
C GLU A 296 -36.17 -22.91 2.99
N LYS A 297 -36.95 -21.99 2.40
CA LYS A 297 -38.21 -22.32 1.71
C LYS A 297 -38.03 -23.23 0.50
N ILE A 298 -36.99 -23.03 -0.31
CA ILE A 298 -36.70 -23.87 -1.49
C ILE A 298 -36.36 -25.31 -1.07
N LEU A 299 -35.64 -25.47 0.04
CA LEU A 299 -35.25 -26.78 0.58
C LEU A 299 -36.39 -27.50 1.31
N GLU A 300 -37.34 -26.76 1.89
CA GLU A 300 -38.60 -27.32 2.44
C GLU A 300 -39.50 -27.86 1.33
N ASP A 301 -39.47 -27.24 0.16
CA ASP A 301 -40.17 -27.66 -1.06
C ASP A 301 -39.47 -28.82 -1.82
N ASP A 302 -38.37 -29.39 -1.28
CA ASP A 302 -37.50 -30.40 -1.92
C ASP A 302 -37.00 -30.02 -3.33
N LYS A 303 -36.78 -28.72 -3.54
CA LYS A 303 -36.26 -28.18 -4.81
C LYS A 303 -34.77 -27.89 -4.72
N ILE A 304 -34.09 -28.06 -5.85
CA ILE A 304 -32.66 -27.72 -6.00
C ILE A 304 -32.48 -26.21 -5.85
N VAL A 305 -31.62 -25.83 -4.90
CA VAL A 305 -31.16 -24.46 -4.65
C VAL A 305 -30.19 -24.07 -5.76
N ASN A 306 -30.48 -22.99 -6.48
CA ASN A 306 -29.54 -22.37 -7.40
C ASN A 306 -29.71 -20.84 -7.38
N SER A 307 -28.68 -20.12 -7.82
CA SER A 307 -28.66 -18.65 -7.82
C SER A 307 -29.74 -18.02 -8.71
N GLN A 308 -30.22 -18.73 -9.73
CA GLN A 308 -31.24 -18.25 -10.67
C GLN A 308 -32.67 -18.26 -10.10
N LYS A 309 -32.93 -19.03 -9.02
CA LYS A 309 -34.24 -19.13 -8.37
C LYS A 309 -34.40 -18.22 -7.14
N ILE A 310 -33.34 -17.48 -6.79
CA ILE A 310 -33.25 -16.69 -5.54
C ILE A 310 -33.23 -15.17 -5.79
N ILE A 311 -33.01 -14.75 -7.04
CA ILE A 311 -33.19 -13.36 -7.51
C ILE A 311 -34.65 -13.18 -7.93
#